data_AF-A0A3D2R5C8-F1
#
_entry.id   AF-A0A3D2R5C8-F1
#
_cell.length_a   1.000
_cell.length_b   1.000
_cell.length_c   1.000
_cell.angle_alpha   90.00
_cell.angle_beta   90.00
_cell.angle_gamma   90.00
#
_symmetry.space_group_name_H-M   'P 1'
#
loop_
_entity.id
_entity.type
_entity.pdbx_description
1 polymer ?
#
loop_
_entity_poly.entity_id
_entity_poly.type
_entity_poly.pdbx_seq_one_letter_code
_entity_poly.pdbx_strand_id
1 'polypeptide(L)'
;TAYLSLTRGGGGQNLIGPELKSILGIIRSHELLQARSIDGGEQFFTRALDFGYCKHPSEALDTWGHEEILRDVVQNIRRFKPDLVVNRFNHRTPGSTHGHHTASALLSIEAFNKANDPNYDPESAAQYGIWQPKRLFFNTSWWFYGSQEAFEAADKTNLLEIPVGQYYAPLGASTGELAARSRSMHKSQGFGSLSSREQETE
;
A
#
# COMPACT_ATOMS: atom_id res chain seq x y z
N THR A 1 -8.83 0.88 -9.64
CA THR A 1 -8.12 0.87 -8.34
C THR A 1 -6.69 1.33 -8.56
N ALA A 2 -6.07 2.00 -7.59
CA ALA A 2 -4.67 2.38 -7.67
C ALA A 2 -3.91 1.96 -6.41
N TYR A 3 -2.63 1.68 -6.59
CA TYR A 3 -1.67 1.33 -5.55
C TYR A 3 -0.62 2.42 -5.50
N LEU A 4 -0.41 3.00 -4.33
CA LEU A 4 0.68 3.92 -4.08
C LEU A 4 1.73 3.23 -3.20
N SER A 5 2.89 2.94 -3.78
CA SER A 5 4.04 2.47 -3.02
C SER A 5 4.96 3.66 -2.77
N LEU A 6 5.24 3.99 -1.50
CA LEU A 6 6.11 5.14 -1.22
C LEU A 6 7.52 4.92 -1.77
N THR A 7 8.07 3.72 -1.58
CA THR A 7 9.38 3.36 -2.13
C THR A 7 9.26 2.33 -3.24
N ARG A 8 10.39 2.04 -3.89
CA ARG A 8 10.53 0.94 -4.86
C ARG A 8 11.06 -0.36 -4.23
N GLY A 9 11.16 -0.43 -2.91
CA GLY A 9 11.56 -1.65 -2.21
C GLY A 9 13.04 -2.05 -2.39
N GLY A 10 13.93 -1.14 -2.78
CA GLY A 10 15.33 -1.45 -3.08
C GLY A 10 16.19 -1.80 -1.86
N GLY A 11 15.73 -1.52 -0.64
CA GLY A 11 16.45 -1.79 0.61
C GLY A 11 16.23 -3.20 1.17
N GLY A 12 15.36 -3.99 0.53
CA GLY A 12 15.07 -5.37 0.92
C GLY A 12 16.04 -6.40 0.34
N GLN A 13 15.84 -7.66 0.73
CA GLN A 13 16.56 -8.81 0.20
C GLN A 13 16.08 -9.19 -1.20
N ASN A 14 16.97 -9.76 -2.01
CA ASN A 14 16.66 -10.31 -3.33
C ASN A 14 16.94 -11.83 -3.31
N LEU A 15 15.89 -12.65 -3.46
CA LEU A 15 16.02 -14.11 -3.41
C LEU A 15 16.50 -14.73 -4.72
N ILE A 16 16.48 -13.99 -5.83
CA ILE A 16 16.74 -14.53 -7.16
C ILE A 16 18.00 -13.95 -7.81
N GLY A 17 18.74 -13.09 -7.11
CA GLY A 17 19.93 -12.44 -7.67
C GLY A 17 20.66 -11.53 -6.68
N PRO A 18 21.83 -11.00 -7.09
CA PRO A 18 22.67 -10.15 -6.26
C PRO A 18 22.27 -8.66 -6.26
N GLU A 19 21.27 -8.26 -7.06
CA GLU A 19 20.90 -6.86 -7.21
C GLU A 19 20.35 -6.27 -5.90
N LEU A 20 20.79 -5.06 -5.58
CA LEU A 20 20.39 -4.30 -4.39
C LEU A 20 20.13 -2.83 -4.74
N LYS A 21 19.54 -2.09 -3.80
CA LYS A 21 19.30 -0.64 -3.89
C LYS A 21 18.54 -0.27 -5.17
N SER A 22 19.04 0.68 -5.96
CA SER A 22 18.38 1.19 -7.17
C SER A 22 18.15 0.10 -8.21
N ILE A 23 19.10 -0.84 -8.38
CA ILE A 23 18.98 -1.93 -9.35
C ILE A 23 17.84 -2.88 -8.94
N LEU A 24 17.77 -3.23 -7.67
CA LEU A 24 16.63 -4.01 -7.14
C LEU A 24 15.31 -3.23 -7.22
N GLY A 25 15.35 -1.92 -7.01
CA GLY A 25 14.19 -1.04 -7.17
C GLY A 25 13.61 -1.09 -8.58
N ILE A 26 14.45 -1.15 -9.62
CA ILE A 26 14.00 -1.31 -11.02
C ILE A 26 13.28 -2.65 -11.18
N ILE A 27 13.88 -3.75 -10.71
CA ILE A 27 13.27 -5.08 -10.77
C ILE A 27 11.90 -5.07 -10.09
N ARG A 28 11.83 -4.59 -8.85
CA ARG A 28 10.59 -4.57 -8.06
C ARG A 28 9.52 -3.62 -8.61
N SER A 29 9.92 -2.52 -9.26
CA SER A 29 9.00 -1.68 -10.02
C SER A 29 8.37 -2.47 -11.18
N HIS A 30 9.14 -3.24 -11.94
CA HIS A 30 8.59 -4.10 -12.98
C HIS A 30 7.72 -5.22 -12.42
N GLU A 31 8.09 -5.84 -11.30
CA GLU A 31 7.25 -6.83 -10.62
C GLU A 31 5.88 -6.25 -10.22
N LEU A 32 5.86 -5.03 -9.66
CA LEU A 32 4.63 -4.33 -9.33
C LEU A 32 3.79 -4.02 -10.58
N LEU A 33 4.41 -3.54 -11.66
CA LEU A 33 3.70 -3.28 -12.93
C LEU A 33 3.12 -4.56 -13.54
N GLN A 34 3.83 -5.69 -13.46
CA GLN A 34 3.30 -6.98 -13.91
C GLN A 34 2.16 -7.47 -13.02
N ALA A 35 2.27 -7.32 -11.70
CA ALA A 35 1.17 -7.62 -10.76
C ALA A 35 -0.09 -6.81 -11.10
N ARG A 36 0.08 -5.52 -11.40
CA ARG A 36 -0.99 -4.62 -11.84
C ARG A 36 -1.61 -5.00 -13.18
N SER A 37 -0.83 -5.53 -14.12
CA SER A 37 -1.38 -6.02 -15.40
C SER A 37 -2.36 -7.19 -15.22
N ILE A 38 -2.31 -7.88 -14.08
CA ILE A 38 -3.19 -9.00 -13.74
C ILE A 38 -4.47 -8.51 -13.05
N ASP A 39 -4.35 -7.61 -12.08
CA ASP A 39 -5.50 -7.10 -11.30
C ASP A 39 -6.16 -5.85 -11.90
N GLY A 40 -5.58 -5.28 -12.96
CA GLY A 40 -6.07 -4.09 -13.66
C GLY A 40 -5.86 -2.78 -12.89
N GLY A 41 -5.09 -2.78 -11.79
CA GLY A 41 -4.82 -1.59 -11.00
C GLY A 41 -3.76 -0.67 -11.62
N GLU A 42 -3.75 0.60 -11.22
CA GLU A 42 -2.66 1.53 -11.54
C GLU A 42 -1.58 1.50 -10.46
N GLN A 43 -0.31 1.62 -10.85
CA GLN A 43 0.81 1.71 -9.90
C GLN A 43 1.40 3.11 -9.90
N PHE A 44 1.44 3.73 -8.72
CA PHE A 44 2.13 4.98 -8.45
C PHE A 44 3.29 4.76 -7.50
N PHE A 45 4.25 5.68 -7.56
CA PHE A 45 5.40 5.74 -6.66
C PHE A 45 5.65 7.18 -6.22
N THR A 46 6.14 7.38 -5.00
CA THR A 46 6.72 8.68 -4.61
C THR A 46 8.23 8.70 -4.91
N ARG A 47 8.88 9.80 -4.54
CA ARG A 47 10.35 9.93 -4.60
C ARG A 47 11.09 9.27 -3.43
N ALA A 48 10.39 8.68 -2.46
CA ALA A 48 11.02 8.14 -1.26
C ALA A 48 12.00 6.99 -1.59
N LEU A 49 13.20 7.07 -1.01
CA LEU A 49 14.23 6.05 -1.15
C LEU A 49 14.02 4.96 -0.10
N ASP A 50 14.05 3.70 -0.52
CA ASP A 50 14.19 2.60 0.45
C ASP A 50 15.66 2.46 0.85
N PHE A 51 15.99 2.91 2.07
CA PHE A 51 17.36 2.91 2.60
C PHE A 51 17.66 1.71 3.51
N GLY A 52 16.74 0.74 3.62
CA GLY A 52 16.92 -0.46 4.43
C GLY A 52 16.06 -0.47 5.69
N TYR A 53 16.59 -1.00 6.79
CA TYR A 53 15.83 -1.13 8.04
C TYR A 53 15.83 0.17 8.84
N CYS A 54 14.65 0.59 9.31
CA CYS A 54 14.50 1.53 10.42
C CYS A 54 13.39 1.02 11.35
N LYS A 55 13.45 1.36 12.64
CA LYS A 55 12.47 0.88 13.63
C LYS A 55 11.29 1.82 13.76
N HIS A 56 11.57 3.13 13.80
CA HIS A 56 10.57 4.15 14.07
C HIS A 56 10.27 4.98 12.81
N PRO A 57 9.01 5.46 12.67
CA PRO A 57 8.61 6.26 11.52
C PRO A 57 9.35 7.61 11.45
N SER A 58 9.76 8.18 12.59
CA SER A 58 10.52 9.43 12.61
C SER A 58 11.84 9.32 11.85
N GLU A 59 12.53 8.18 11.94
CA GLU A 59 13.77 7.93 11.19
C GLU A 59 13.52 7.91 9.67
N ALA A 60 12.41 7.29 9.25
CA ALA A 60 12.01 7.27 7.84
C ALA A 60 11.62 8.66 7.33
N LEU A 61 10.80 9.39 8.09
CA LEU A 61 10.31 10.71 7.71
C LEU A 61 11.44 11.75 7.67
N ASP A 62 12.40 11.67 8.59
CA ASP A 62 13.60 12.51 8.57
C ASP A 62 14.46 12.22 7.34
N THR A 63 14.72 10.94 7.06
CA THR A 63 15.53 10.53 5.90
C THR A 63 14.88 10.89 4.57
N TRP A 64 13.54 10.78 4.47
CA TRP A 64 12.82 11.04 3.23
C TRP A 64 12.54 12.53 2.98
N GLY A 65 12.52 13.34 4.03
CA GLY A 65 11.89 14.65 4.01
C GLY A 65 10.36 14.51 4.09
N HIS A 66 9.81 14.78 5.27
CA HIS A 66 8.38 14.61 5.55
C HIS A 66 7.52 15.37 4.52
N GLU A 67 7.74 16.68 4.38
CA GLU A 67 6.90 17.53 3.54
C GLU A 67 6.99 17.14 2.05
N GLU A 68 8.15 16.71 1.57
CA GLU A 68 8.36 16.30 0.19
C GLU A 68 7.55 15.04 -0.14
N ILE A 69 7.58 14.04 0.73
CA ILE A 69 6.81 12.81 0.50
C ILE A 69 5.32 13.05 0.74
N LEU A 70 4.95 13.85 1.73
CA LEU A 70 3.56 14.22 1.97
C LEU A 70 2.96 14.92 0.75
N ARG A 71 3.72 15.85 0.14
CA ARG A 71 3.37 16.49 -1.12
C ARG A 71 3.16 15.47 -2.24
N ASP A 72 4.07 14.51 -2.43
CA ASP A 72 3.89 13.45 -3.43
C ASP A 72 2.61 12.62 -3.20
N VAL A 73 2.27 12.29 -1.94
CA VAL A 73 1.04 11.56 -1.61
C VAL A 73 -0.20 12.40 -1.94
N VAL A 74 -0.22 13.68 -1.55
CA VAL A 74 -1.32 14.62 -1.87
C VAL A 74 -1.50 14.75 -3.38
N GLN A 75 -0.41 14.88 -4.14
CA GLN A 75 -0.44 14.94 -5.60
C GLN A 75 -1.09 13.71 -6.21
N ASN A 76 -0.73 12.51 -5.73
CA ASN A 76 -1.32 11.27 -6.22
C ASN A 76 -2.82 11.17 -5.88
N ILE A 77 -3.24 11.61 -4.69
CA ILE A 77 -4.67 11.68 -4.33
C ILE A 77 -5.42 12.63 -5.28
N ARG A 78 -4.90 13.83 -5.54
CA ARG A 78 -5.53 14.82 -6.43
C ARG A 78 -5.60 14.37 -7.88
N ARG A 79 -4.55 13.69 -8.35
CA ARG A 79 -4.47 13.14 -9.70
C ARG A 79 -5.44 11.98 -9.89
N PHE A 80 -5.46 11.02 -8.97
CA PHE A 80 -6.27 9.80 -9.10
C PHE A 80 -7.73 9.97 -8.66
N LYS A 81 -8.01 10.92 -7.76
CA LYS A 81 -9.34 11.24 -7.21
C LYS A 81 -10.06 10.02 -6.59
N PRO A 82 -9.44 9.32 -5.61
CA PRO A 82 -10.05 8.15 -4.99
C PRO A 82 -11.23 8.52 -4.10
N ASP A 83 -12.32 7.75 -4.16
CA ASP A 83 -13.39 7.83 -3.16
C ASP A 83 -12.93 7.31 -1.78
N LEU A 84 -12.12 6.25 -1.77
CA LEU A 84 -11.67 5.56 -0.55
C LEU A 84 -10.15 5.39 -0.56
N VAL A 85 -9.53 5.56 0.59
CA VAL A 85 -8.10 5.27 0.81
C VAL A 85 -7.99 4.10 1.80
N VAL A 86 -7.16 3.10 1.49
CA VAL A 86 -6.95 1.94 2.36
C VAL A 86 -5.47 1.81 2.67
N ASN A 87 -5.12 1.95 3.95
CA ASN A 87 -3.77 1.73 4.45
C ASN A 87 -3.56 0.24 4.71
N ARG A 88 -2.39 -0.30 4.33
CA ARG A 88 -2.01 -1.66 4.70
C ARG A 88 -1.43 -1.77 6.11
N PHE A 89 -1.01 -0.64 6.70
CA PHE A 89 -0.36 -0.61 7.99
C PHE A 89 -1.07 0.34 8.96
N ASN A 90 -0.90 0.07 10.25
CA ASN A 90 -1.50 0.87 11.31
C ASN A 90 -0.54 1.99 11.77
N HIS A 91 -1.00 3.23 11.67
CA HIS A 91 -0.24 4.41 12.10
C HIS A 91 -0.04 4.49 13.63
N ARG A 92 -0.82 3.72 14.41
CA ARG A 92 -0.80 3.74 15.89
C ARG A 92 0.14 2.71 16.52
N THR A 93 0.86 1.94 15.72
CA THR A 93 1.75 0.88 16.22
C THR A 93 3.21 1.11 15.79
N PRO A 94 3.81 2.28 16.08
CA PRO A 94 5.21 2.50 15.75
C PRO A 94 6.10 1.46 16.43
N GLY A 95 7.09 0.95 15.71
CA GLY A 95 8.03 -0.05 16.24
C GLY A 95 7.46 -1.47 16.32
N SER A 96 6.18 -1.74 16.02
CA SER A 96 5.71 -3.13 15.90
C SER A 96 6.28 -3.82 14.65
N THR A 97 6.47 -3.05 13.58
CA THR A 97 7.11 -3.49 12.33
C THR A 97 8.17 -2.47 11.89
N HIS A 98 8.60 -2.47 10.63
CA HIS A 98 9.50 -1.46 10.09
C HIS A 98 8.92 -0.04 10.20
N GLY A 99 9.76 0.95 10.51
CA GLY A 99 9.35 2.36 10.60
C GLY A 99 8.71 2.89 9.31
N HIS A 100 9.17 2.42 8.15
CA HIS A 100 8.58 2.70 6.84
C HIS A 100 7.08 2.41 6.75
N HIS A 101 6.63 1.30 7.36
CA HIS A 101 5.21 0.92 7.36
C HIS A 101 4.36 1.94 8.09
N THR A 102 4.75 2.30 9.32
CA THR A 102 4.04 3.29 10.12
C THR A 102 4.12 4.68 9.49
N ALA A 103 5.29 5.05 8.94
CA ALA A 103 5.46 6.33 8.23
C ALA A 103 4.49 6.44 7.04
N SER A 104 4.32 5.36 6.27
CA SER A 104 3.37 5.36 5.16
C SER A 104 1.92 5.59 5.58
N ALA A 105 1.51 5.02 6.72
CA ALA A 105 0.17 5.19 7.26
C ALA A 105 -0.06 6.60 7.82
N LEU A 106 0.96 7.19 8.47
CA LEU A 106 0.93 8.58 8.95
C LEU A 106 0.76 9.56 7.78
N LEU A 107 1.62 9.45 6.76
CA LEU A 107 1.56 10.28 5.55
C LEU A 107 0.21 10.18 4.85
N SER A 108 -0.38 8.97 4.78
CA SER A 108 -1.71 8.78 4.19
C SER A 108 -2.82 9.52 4.94
N ILE A 109 -2.77 9.54 6.28
CA ILE A 109 -3.75 10.26 7.11
C ILE A 109 -3.60 11.77 6.94
N GLU A 110 -2.35 12.26 6.94
CA GLU A 110 -2.08 13.68 6.73
C GLU A 110 -2.51 14.12 5.32
N ALA A 111 -2.19 13.32 4.31
CA ALA A 111 -2.58 13.59 2.93
C ALA A 111 -4.09 13.56 2.74
N PHE A 112 -4.80 12.63 3.39
CA PHE A 112 -6.26 12.58 3.37
C PHE A 112 -6.91 13.89 3.86
N ASN A 113 -6.31 14.53 4.87
CA ASN A 113 -6.80 15.80 5.41
C ASN A 113 -6.36 17.02 4.56
N LYS A 114 -5.22 16.92 3.86
CA LYS A 114 -4.64 18.03 3.08
C LYS A 114 -5.02 18.02 1.61
N ALA A 115 -5.48 16.90 1.06
CA ALA A 115 -5.79 16.77 -0.36
C ALA A 115 -6.84 17.77 -0.85
N ASN A 116 -7.76 18.21 0.03
CA ASN A 116 -8.78 19.20 -0.27
C ASN A 116 -8.35 20.66 0.01
N ASP A 117 -7.15 20.90 0.55
CA ASP A 117 -6.66 22.24 0.86
C ASP A 117 -5.92 22.87 -0.33
N PRO A 118 -6.48 23.86 -1.04
CA PRO A 118 -5.84 24.47 -2.20
C PRO A 118 -4.49 25.15 -1.87
N ASN A 119 -4.23 25.49 -0.61
CA ASN A 119 -3.03 26.23 -0.20
C ASN A 119 -1.84 25.33 0.14
N TYR A 120 -2.06 24.05 0.46
CA TYR A 120 -0.98 23.15 0.88
C TYR A 120 0.00 22.82 -0.27
N ASP A 121 -0.53 22.57 -1.48
CA ASP A 121 0.28 22.37 -2.68
C ASP A 121 -0.41 23.04 -3.88
N PRO A 122 -0.24 24.36 -4.06
CA PRO A 122 -0.94 25.13 -5.08
C PRO A 122 -0.66 24.65 -6.51
N GLU A 123 0.54 24.13 -6.77
CA GLU A 123 0.93 23.60 -8.09
C GLU A 123 0.05 22.40 -8.48
N SER A 124 -0.12 21.43 -7.59
CA SER A 124 -0.97 20.29 -7.88
C SER A 124 -2.46 20.59 -7.81
N ALA A 125 -2.86 21.56 -6.98
CA ALA A 125 -4.23 22.08 -7.00
C ALA A 125 -4.55 22.74 -8.36
N ALA A 126 -3.61 23.50 -8.93
CA ALA A 126 -3.77 24.09 -10.27
C ALA A 126 -3.77 23.02 -11.38
N GLN A 127 -2.92 22.00 -11.27
CA GLN A 127 -2.79 20.97 -12.31
C GLN A 127 -3.93 19.94 -12.31
N TYR A 128 -4.35 19.46 -11.14
CA TYR A 128 -5.30 18.34 -11.00
C TYR A 128 -6.61 18.73 -10.31
N GLY A 129 -6.66 19.91 -9.70
CA GLY A 129 -7.72 20.30 -8.78
C GLY A 129 -7.47 19.82 -7.35
N ILE A 130 -8.31 20.27 -6.43
CA ILE A 130 -8.40 19.70 -5.08
C ILE A 130 -9.28 18.45 -5.08
N TRP A 131 -9.11 17.58 -4.09
CA TRP A 131 -9.93 16.39 -3.93
C TRP A 131 -10.05 15.97 -2.47
N GLN A 132 -11.27 15.65 -2.01
CA GLN A 132 -11.51 15.08 -0.69
C GLN A 132 -11.94 13.61 -0.85
N PRO A 133 -11.08 12.63 -0.52
CA PRO A 133 -11.53 11.26 -0.38
C PRO A 133 -12.59 11.17 0.74
N LYS A 134 -13.56 10.28 0.58
CA LYS A 134 -14.73 10.19 1.45
C LYS A 134 -14.42 9.44 2.74
N ARG A 135 -13.59 8.38 2.67
CA ARG A 135 -13.23 7.54 3.83
C ARG A 135 -11.80 7.05 3.73
N LEU A 136 -11.20 6.84 4.90
CA LEU A 136 -9.91 6.19 5.07
C LEU A 136 -10.09 4.94 5.92
N PHE A 137 -9.53 3.82 5.46
CA PHE A 137 -9.56 2.53 6.14
C PHE A 137 -8.15 2.02 6.42
N PHE A 138 -8.07 1.05 7.32
CA PHE A 138 -6.90 0.21 7.54
C PHE A 138 -7.31 -1.23 7.27
N ASN A 139 -6.68 -1.88 6.29
CA ASN A 139 -6.88 -3.30 6.01
C ASN A 139 -6.12 -4.12 7.06
N THR A 140 -6.88 -4.77 7.93
CA THR A 140 -6.39 -5.51 9.08
C THR A 140 -6.63 -7.01 8.91
N SER A 141 -6.02 -7.81 9.76
CA SER A 141 -6.23 -9.26 9.85
C SER A 141 -5.81 -9.71 11.25
N TRP A 142 -6.07 -10.97 11.59
CA TRP A 142 -5.70 -11.55 12.88
C TRP A 142 -4.21 -11.39 13.22
N TRP A 143 -3.32 -11.29 12.21
CA TRP A 143 -1.90 -11.01 12.40
C TRP A 143 -1.62 -9.71 13.18
N PHE A 144 -2.49 -8.70 13.04
CA PHE A 144 -2.37 -7.45 13.79
C PHE A 144 -2.85 -7.56 15.24
N TYR A 145 -3.49 -8.66 15.60
CA TYR A 145 -4.00 -8.96 16.95
C TYR A 145 -3.18 -10.05 17.65
N GLY A 146 -2.20 -10.64 16.96
CA GLY A 146 -1.28 -11.64 17.49
C GLY A 146 -1.77 -13.09 17.40
N SER A 147 -3.09 -13.32 17.42
CA SER A 147 -3.68 -14.63 17.20
C SER A 147 -5.12 -14.55 16.65
N GLN A 148 -5.65 -15.67 16.16
CA GLN A 148 -7.04 -15.76 15.72
C GLN A 148 -8.01 -15.57 16.89
N GLU A 149 -7.72 -16.16 18.04
CA GLU A 149 -8.54 -16.04 19.26
C GLU A 149 -8.59 -14.58 19.74
N ALA A 150 -7.45 -13.87 19.71
CA ALA A 150 -7.39 -12.46 20.05
C ALA A 150 -8.16 -11.59 19.05
N PHE A 151 -8.15 -11.96 17.77
CA PHE A 151 -8.94 -11.28 16.74
C PHE A 151 -10.44 -11.52 16.93
N GLU A 152 -10.86 -12.75 17.20
CA GLU A 152 -12.26 -13.10 17.46
C GLU A 152 -12.81 -12.37 18.69
N ALA A 153 -12.01 -12.25 19.75
CA ALA A 153 -12.37 -11.55 20.98
C ALA A 153 -12.34 -10.01 20.86
N ALA A 154 -11.76 -9.45 19.79
CA ALA A 154 -11.63 -8.01 19.63
C ALA A 154 -12.96 -7.33 19.27
N ASP A 155 -13.15 -6.09 19.72
CA ASP A 155 -14.30 -5.28 19.32
C ASP A 155 -14.35 -5.05 17.80
N LYS A 156 -15.44 -5.49 17.19
CA LYS A 156 -15.70 -5.41 15.74
C LYS A 156 -16.58 -4.25 15.33
N THR A 157 -17.01 -3.38 16.26
CA THR A 157 -17.97 -2.29 16.00
C THR A 157 -17.56 -1.39 14.83
N ASN A 158 -16.25 -1.18 14.63
CA ASN A 158 -15.70 -0.35 13.56
C ASN A 158 -15.00 -1.15 12.45
N LEU A 159 -15.16 -2.47 12.43
CA LEU A 159 -14.64 -3.33 11.38
C LEU A 159 -15.74 -3.60 10.35
N LEU A 160 -15.34 -3.57 9.08
CA LEU A 160 -16.20 -3.98 7.98
C LEU A 160 -15.64 -5.30 7.46
N GLU A 161 -16.54 -6.24 7.22
CA GLU A 161 -16.22 -7.49 6.55
C GLU A 161 -16.75 -7.45 5.12
N ILE A 162 -15.90 -7.81 4.17
CA ILE A 162 -16.21 -7.82 2.74
C ILE A 162 -15.97 -9.24 2.22
N PRO A 163 -16.97 -9.88 1.60
CA PRO A 163 -16.77 -11.17 0.96
C PRO A 163 -15.89 -11.03 -0.29
N VAL A 164 -14.80 -11.79 -0.36
CA VAL A 164 -13.76 -11.72 -1.40
C VAL A 164 -13.46 -13.09 -2.03
N GLY A 165 -14.48 -13.92 -2.27
CA GLY A 165 -14.32 -15.21 -2.95
C GLY A 165 -15.00 -15.31 -4.32
N GLN A 166 -15.55 -14.20 -4.82
CA GLN A 166 -16.43 -14.25 -5.98
C GLN A 166 -15.68 -14.67 -7.25
N TYR A 167 -16.29 -15.58 -8.01
CA TYR A 167 -15.85 -15.93 -9.36
C TYR A 167 -16.48 -14.99 -10.38
N TYR A 168 -15.64 -14.36 -11.21
CA TYR A 168 -16.09 -13.47 -12.28
C TYR A 168 -16.06 -14.21 -13.61
N ALA A 169 -17.22 -14.71 -14.06
CA ALA A 169 -17.33 -15.45 -15.31
C ALA A 169 -16.73 -14.72 -16.54
N PRO A 170 -16.89 -13.40 -16.72
CA PRO A 170 -16.25 -12.68 -17.82
C PRO A 170 -14.72 -12.68 -17.78
N LEU A 171 -14.12 -12.79 -16.58
CA LEU A 171 -12.66 -12.83 -16.39
C LEU A 171 -12.12 -14.27 -16.36
N GLY A 172 -13.00 -15.28 -16.26
CA GLY A 172 -12.61 -16.68 -16.13
C GLY A 172 -11.82 -16.98 -14.86
N ALA A 173 -11.95 -16.15 -13.81
CA ALA A 173 -11.18 -16.26 -12.58
C ALA A 173 -11.92 -15.69 -11.36
N SER A 174 -11.60 -16.20 -10.17
CA SER A 174 -11.99 -15.60 -8.88
C SER A 174 -11.02 -14.51 -8.41
N THR A 175 -11.45 -13.70 -7.44
CA THR A 175 -10.56 -12.73 -6.77
C THR A 175 -9.33 -13.43 -6.19
N GLY A 176 -9.49 -14.57 -5.52
CA GLY A 176 -8.38 -15.35 -4.96
C GLY A 176 -7.40 -15.86 -6.02
N GLU A 177 -7.90 -16.30 -7.19
CA GLU A 177 -7.04 -16.69 -8.31
C GLU A 177 -6.23 -15.51 -8.87
N LEU A 178 -6.88 -14.35 -9.05
CA LEU A 178 -6.22 -13.13 -9.52
C LEU A 178 -5.20 -12.62 -8.50
N ALA A 179 -5.55 -12.63 -7.21
CA ALA A 179 -4.67 -12.23 -6.11
C ALA A 179 -3.43 -13.13 -6.04
N ALA A 180 -3.60 -14.45 -6.15
CA ALA A 180 -2.48 -15.39 -6.13
C ALA A 180 -1.53 -15.20 -7.32
N ARG A 181 -2.08 -14.98 -8.52
CA ARG A 181 -1.28 -14.67 -9.73
C ARG A 181 -0.53 -13.33 -9.59
N SER A 182 -1.23 -12.28 -9.14
CA SER A 182 -0.65 -10.95 -8.91
C SER A 182 0.48 -11.00 -7.88
N ARG A 183 0.23 -11.66 -6.73
CA ARG A 183 1.24 -11.83 -5.66
C ARG A 183 2.46 -12.61 -6.13
N SER A 184 2.27 -13.61 -7.00
CA SER A 184 3.35 -14.42 -7.55
C SER A 184 4.28 -13.64 -8.50
N MET A 185 3.93 -12.42 -8.89
CA MET A 185 4.84 -11.56 -9.65
C MET A 185 5.96 -10.93 -8.81
N HIS A 186 5.85 -10.93 -7.48
CA HIS A 186 6.92 -10.49 -6.57
C HIS A 186 8.00 -11.57 -6.41
N LYS A 187 8.62 -11.95 -7.53
CA LYS A 187 9.57 -13.08 -7.64
C LYS A 187 10.81 -12.87 -6.78
N SER A 188 11.36 -11.66 -6.79
CA SER A 188 12.52 -11.26 -5.96
C SER A 188 12.28 -11.42 -4.47
N GLN A 189 11.00 -11.47 -4.04
CA GLN A 189 10.59 -11.63 -2.64
C GLN A 189 10.15 -13.06 -2.30
N GLY A 190 9.99 -13.93 -3.29
CA GLY A 190 9.50 -15.30 -3.07
C GLY A 190 8.05 -15.35 -2.61
N PHE A 191 7.21 -14.37 -2.96
CA PHE A 191 5.80 -14.32 -2.52
C PHE A 191 4.85 -15.15 -3.40
N GLY A 192 5.35 -16.20 -4.05
CA GLY A 192 4.49 -17.17 -4.73
C GLY A 192 3.41 -17.71 -3.78
N SER A 193 2.19 -17.87 -4.30
CA SER A 193 1.08 -18.47 -3.54
C SER A 193 0.25 -19.36 -4.44
N LEU A 194 -0.30 -20.43 -3.86
CA LEU A 194 -1.28 -21.26 -4.53
C LEU A 194 -2.58 -20.48 -4.74
N SER A 195 -3.26 -20.74 -5.84
CA SER A 195 -4.58 -20.17 -6.11
C SER A 195 -5.66 -20.88 -5.30
N SER A 196 -6.58 -20.10 -4.73
CA SER A 196 -7.78 -20.60 -4.05
C SER A 196 -9.05 -20.07 -4.75
N ARG A 197 -10.09 -20.91 -4.77
CA ARG A 197 -11.47 -20.53 -5.19
C ARG A 197 -12.44 -20.53 -4.01
N GLU A 198 -11.92 -20.67 -2.79
CA GLU A 198 -12.74 -20.71 -1.60
C GLU A 198 -13.42 -19.35 -1.37
N GLN A 199 -14.55 -19.38 -0.68
CA GLN A 199 -15.18 -18.17 -0.21
C GLN A 199 -14.43 -17.69 1.02
N GLU A 200 -13.86 -16.50 0.91
CA GLU A 200 -13.11 -15.83 1.98
C GLU A 200 -13.71 -14.45 2.26
N THR A 201 -13.36 -13.88 3.41
CA THR A 201 -13.70 -12.51 3.80
C THR A 201 -12.44 -11.70 4.10
N GLU A 202 -12.51 -10.40 3.84
CA GLU A 202 -11.48 -9.38 4.16
C GLU A 202 -12.04 -8.27 5.05
#